data_AF-A0A7Y7YJQ2-F1
#
_entry.id   AF-A0A7Y7YJQ2-F1
#
_cell.length_a   1.000
_cell.length_b   1.000
_cell.length_c   1.000
_cell.angle_alpha   90.00
_cell.angle_beta   90.00
_cell.angle_gamma   90.00
#
_symmetry.space_group_name_H-M   'P 1'
#
loop_
_entity.id
_entity.type
_entity.pdbx_description
1 polymer ?
#
loop_
_entity_poly.entity_id
_entity_poly.type
_entity_poly.pdbx_seq_one_letter_code
_entity_poly.pdbx_strand_id
1 'polypeptide(L)' 'MTMNRLEDYLNHIRQAATDAITFVEGLGKDEFLEDRRTQQAVIMSLIIIGEASTKIMDQYPDFAAAHS' A
#
# COMPACT_ATOMS: atom_id res chain seq x y z
N MET A 1 -10.09 18.24 14.85
CA MET A 1 -9.70 18.75 13.52
C MET A 1 -9.91 17.63 12.52
N THR A 2 -10.81 17.79 11.56
CA THR A 2 -11.08 16.80 10.52
C THR A 2 -9.91 16.86 9.52
N MET A 3 -8.83 16.11 9.80
CA MET A 3 -7.75 15.91 8.83
C MET A 3 -8.34 15.37 7.53
N ASN A 4 -7.77 15.79 6.40
CA ASN A 4 -8.26 15.46 5.08
C ASN A 4 -8.07 13.95 4.81
N ARG A 5 -9.15 13.16 4.93
CA ARG A 5 -9.07 11.69 4.82
C ARG A 5 -8.51 11.20 3.48
N LEU A 6 -8.64 11.99 2.41
CA LEU A 6 -8.00 11.67 1.12
C LEU A 6 -6.48 11.67 1.23
N GLU A 7 -5.91 12.67 1.89
CA GLU A 7 -4.47 12.78 2.13
C GLU A 7 -3.98 11.61 3.00
N ASP A 8 -4.74 11.22 4.02
CA ASP A 8 -4.42 10.06 4.86
C ASP A 8 -4.39 8.75 4.04
N TYR A 9 -5.39 8.52 3.17
CA TYR A 9 -5.40 7.35 2.31
C TYR A 9 -4.23 7.33 1.32
N LEU A 10 -3.90 8.47 0.70
CA LEU A 10 -2.74 8.58 -0.18
C LEU A 10 -1.43 8.32 0.58
N ASN A 11 -1.31 8.84 1.81
CA ASN A 11 -0.16 8.60 2.68
C ASN A 11 -0.05 7.11 3.08
N HIS A 12 -1.17 6.44 3.37
CA HIS A 12 -1.17 5.00 3.65
C HIS A 12 -0.69 4.19 2.44
N ILE A 13 -1.16 4.52 1.23
CA ILE A 13 -0.71 3.86 -0.01
C ILE A 13 0.80 4.06 -0.19
N ARG A 14 1.28 5.31 -0.07
CA ARG A 14 2.69 5.63 -0.22
C ARG A 14 3.55 4.91 0.80
N GLN A 15 3.15 4.90 2.07
CA GLN A 15 3.90 4.24 3.14
C GLN A 15 3.95 2.73 2.90
N ALA A 16 2.81 2.09 2.65
CA ALA A 16 2.75 0.65 2.42
C ALA A 16 3.55 0.22 1.18
N ALA A 17 3.51 1.00 0.10
CA ALA A 17 4.35 0.76 -1.08
C ALA A 17 5.84 0.87 -0.76
N THR A 18 6.23 1.86 0.04
CA THR A 18 7.61 2.04 0.48
C THR A 18 8.05 0.87 1.36
N ASP A 19 7.23 0.48 2.34
CA ASP A 19 7.50 -0.66 3.22
C ASP A 19 7.67 -1.96 2.44
N ALA A 20 6.79 -2.22 1.45
CA ALA A 20 6.87 -3.40 0.61
C ALA A 20 8.20 -3.48 -0.16
N ILE A 21 8.69 -2.34 -0.66
CA ILE A 21 9.99 -2.25 -1.34
C ILE A 21 11.13 -2.47 -0.35
N THR A 22 11.09 -1.83 0.82
CA THR A 22 12.12 -1.97 1.85
C THR A 22 12.22 -3.38 2.40
N PHE A 23 11.10 -4.10 2.55
CA PHE A 23 11.11 -5.49 3.05
C PHE A 23 11.82 -6.46 2.10
N VAL A 24 11.82 -6.19 0.80
CA VAL A 24 12.48 -7.05 -0.20
C VAL A 24 13.83 -6.50 -0.64
N GLU A 25 14.27 -5.37 -0.06
CA GLU A 25 15.53 -4.73 -0.44
C GLU A 25 16.71 -5.65 -0.13
N GLY A 26 17.55 -5.90 -1.14
CA GLY A 26 18.70 -6.79 -1.03
C GLY A 26 18.36 -8.29 -0.98
N LEU A 27 17.09 -8.67 -1.07
CA LEU A 27 16.64 -10.05 -1.02
C LEU A 27 16.53 -10.66 -2.43
N GLY A 28 17.21 -11.79 -2.65
CA GLY A 28 17.06 -12.57 -3.87
C GLY A 28 15.68 -13.24 -3.96
N LYS A 29 15.28 -13.65 -5.17
CA LYS A 29 13.99 -14.32 -5.38
C LYS A 29 13.85 -15.60 -4.54
N ASP A 30 14.86 -16.45 -4.54
CA ASP A 30 14.80 -17.73 -3.82
C ASP A 30 14.77 -17.50 -2.30
N GLU A 31 15.56 -16.55 -1.80
CA GLU A 31 15.53 -16.12 -0.40
C GLU A 31 14.16 -15.58 0.01
N PHE A 32 13.52 -14.76 -0.83
CA PHE A 32 12.16 -14.28 -0.60
C PHE A 32 11.13 -15.42 -0.57
N LEU A 33 11.28 -16.43 -1.45
CA LEU A 33 10.36 -17.57 -1.50
C LEU A 33 10.46 -18.48 -0.26
N GLU A 34 11.62 -18.53 0.37
CA GLU A 34 11.84 -19.28 1.62
C GLU A 34 11.51 -18.45 2.88
N ASP A 35 11.57 -17.11 2.81
CA ASP A 35 11.22 -16.24 3.93
C ASP A 35 9.73 -15.88 3.99
N ARG A 36 8.97 -16.75 4.66
CA ARG A 36 7.54 -16.54 4.91
C ARG A 36 7.22 -15.26 5.71
N ARG A 37 8.13 -14.77 6.57
CA ARG A 37 7.88 -13.56 7.36
C ARG A 37 7.90 -12.34 6.47
N THR A 38 8.89 -12.24 5.60
CA THR A 38 9.00 -11.16 4.61
C THR A 38 7.83 -11.21 3.63
N GLN A 39 7.41 -12.39 3.17
CA GLN A 39 6.19 -12.52 2.36
C GLN A 39 4.95 -11.98 3.07
N GLN A 40 4.75 -12.31 4.35
CA GLN A 40 3.61 -11.81 5.11
C GLN A 40 3.64 -10.29 5.30
N ALA A 41 4.83 -9.71 5.50
CA ALA A 41 5.00 -8.26 5.59
C ALA A 41 4.62 -7.57 4.27
N VAL A 42 5.10 -8.09 3.14
CA VAL A 42 4.75 -7.59 1.79
C VAL A 42 3.25 -7.74 1.52
N ILE A 43 2.66 -8.90 1.85
CA ILE A 43 1.21 -9.13 1.68
C ILE A 43 0.40 -8.11 2.49
N MET A 44 0.79 -7.82 3.73
CA MET A 44 0.12 -6.80 4.55
C MET A 44 0.18 -5.42 3.89
N SER A 45 1.35 -5.02 3.38
CA SER A 45 1.49 -3.77 2.63
C SER A 45 0.56 -3.71 1.41
N LEU A 46 0.45 -4.80 0.65
CA LEU A 46 -0.46 -4.86 -0.51
C LEU A 46 -1.93 -4.75 -0.10
N ILE A 47 -2.32 -5.36 1.02
CA ILE A 47 -3.68 -5.24 1.57
C ILE A 47 -3.99 -3.78 1.92
N ILE A 48 -3.08 -3.08 2.60
CA ILE A 48 -3.26 -1.68 2.98
C ILE A 48 -3.43 -0.79 1.74
N ILE A 49 -2.62 -1.02 0.69
CA ILE A 49 -2.75 -0.30 -0.59
C ILE A 49 -4.13 -0.51 -1.19
N GLY A 50 -4.60 -1.77 -1.26
CA GLY A 50 -5.90 -2.11 -1.83
C GLY A 50 -7.07 -1.51 -1.05
N GLU A 51 -7.02 -1.56 0.29
CA GLU A 51 -8.06 -1.00 1.14
C GLU A 51 -8.13 0.53 1.02
N ALA A 52 -6.99 1.21 1.08
CA ALA A 52 -6.94 2.67 0.91
C ALA A 52 -7.41 3.09 -0.49
N SER A 53 -7.01 2.36 -1.54
CA SER A 53 -7.46 2.62 -2.92
C SER A 53 -8.97 2.45 -3.06
N THR A 54 -9.54 1.40 -2.45
CA THR A 54 -11.00 1.16 -2.45
C THR A 54 -11.73 2.31 -1.75
N LYS A 55 -11.24 2.76 -0.59
CA LYS A 55 -11.82 3.91 0.13
C LYS A 55 -11.74 5.20 -0.67
N ILE A 56 -10.68 5.42 -1.45
CA ILE A 56 -10.56 6.58 -2.35
C ILE A 56 -11.60 6.48 -3.47
N MET A 57 -11.74 5.33 -4.13
CA MET A 57 -12.75 5.14 -5.18
C MET A 57 -14.17 5.35 -4.66
N ASP A 58 -14.47 4.87 -3.45
CA ASP A 58 -15.81 4.96 -2.85
C ASP A 58 -16.14 6.37 -2.34
N GLN A 59 -15.19 7.05 -1.67
CA GLN A 59 -15.43 8.33 -1.00
C GLN A 59 -15.04 9.56 -1.84
N TYR A 60 -14.15 9.38 -2.82
CA TYR A 60 -13.60 10.44 -3.66
C TYR A 60 -13.60 10.04 -5.14
N PRO A 61 -14.76 9.67 -5.73
CA PRO A 61 -14.85 9.14 -7.09
C PRO A 61 -14.36 10.12 -8.16
N ASP A 62 -14.62 11.43 -8.00
CA ASP A 62 -14.14 12.45 -8.94
C ASP A 62 -12.60 12.53 -8.97
N PHE A 63 -11.97 12.40 -7.80
CA PHE A 63 -10.51 12.35 -7.70
C PHE A 63 -9.96 11.08 -8.35
N ALA A 64 -10.57 9.92 -8.08
CA ALA A 64 -10.16 8.66 -8.68
C ALA A 64 -10.29 8.68 -10.22
N ALA A 65 -11.39 9.24 -10.75
CA ALA A 65 -11.60 9.37 -12.19
C ALA A 65 -10.57 10.30 -12.85
N ALA A 66 -10.18 11.39 -12.18
CA ALA A 66 -9.18 12.34 -12.67
C ALA A 66 -7.75 11.79 -12.71
N HIS A 67 -7.47 10.69 -11.98
CA HIS A 67 -6.14 10.10 -11.81
C HIS A 67 -6.07 8.61 -12.20
N SER A 68 -6.93 8.17 -13.13
CA SER A 68 -7.00 6.79 -13.66
C SER A 68 -6.10 6.52 -14.86
#